data_AF-A0A1V8NR92-F1
#
_entry.id   AF-A0A1V8NR92-F1
#
_cell.length_a   1.000
_cell.length_b   1.000
_cell.length_c   1.000
_cell.angle_alpha   90.00
_cell.angle_beta   90.00
_cell.angle_gamma   90.00
#
_symmetry.space_group_name_H-M   'P 1'
#
loop_
_entity.id
_entity.type
_entity.pdbx_description
1 polymer ?
#
loop_
_entity_poly.entity_id
_entity_poly.type
_entity_poly.pdbx_seq_one_letter_code
_entity_poly.pdbx_strand_id
1 'polypeptide(L)'
;MGLMIVALGMVFMLITGHVVESQRMQTQARTQTATARVPAQQMLGLAAAINDWRHDHPLRDGEVPLSALALVSPPDGRIHHRIVSDRLWVWRADTPGLVSSLRMLSDGSALVGTVSGGRLVWLSGTDTGLALPPGVNNGDVVYLN
;
A
#
# COMPACT_ATOMS: atom_id res chain seq x y z
N MET A 1 -21.09 41.07 -32.17
CA MET A 1 -19.81 41.20 -31.43
C MET A 1 -19.89 40.72 -29.98
N GLY A 2 -20.92 41.05 -29.20
CA GLY A 2 -21.03 40.63 -27.79
C GLY A 2 -21.09 39.12 -27.54
N LEU A 3 -21.80 38.36 -28.39
CA LEU A 3 -21.89 36.88 -28.28
C LEU A 3 -20.53 36.17 -28.46
N MET A 4 -19.67 36.67 -29.34
CA MET A 4 -18.32 36.13 -29.55
C MET A 4 -17.42 36.35 -28.34
N ILE A 5 -17.55 37.49 -27.67
CA ILE A 5 -16.76 37.81 -26.47
C ILE A 5 -17.17 36.91 -25.29
N VAL A 6 -18.48 36.70 -25.11
CA VAL A 6 -19.00 35.79 -24.07
C VAL A 6 -18.57 34.34 -24.34
N ALA A 7 -18.64 33.88 -25.60
CA ALA A 7 -18.19 32.55 -25.97
C ALA A 7 -16.68 32.35 -25.69
N LEU A 8 -15.84 33.34 -26.03
CA LEU A 8 -14.40 33.29 -25.76
C LEU A 8 -14.10 33.23 -24.25
N GLY A 9 -14.83 34.00 -23.44
CA GLY A 9 -14.70 33.99 -21.98
C GLY A 9 -15.07 32.65 -21.35
N MET A 10 -16.12 31.99 -21.86
CA MET A 10 -16.55 30.66 -21.39
C MET A 10 -15.49 29.58 -21.66
N VAL A 11 -14.89 29.61 -22.85
CA VAL A 11 -13.82 28.67 -23.23
C VAL A 11 -12.60 28.85 -22.32
N PHE A 12 -12.20 30.10 -22.06
CA PHE A 12 -11.08 30.39 -21.16
C PHE A 12 -11.35 29.92 -19.71
N MET A 13 -12.58 30.09 -19.23
CA MET A 13 -12.99 29.63 -17.91
C MET A 13 -12.97 28.09 -17.79
N LEU A 14 -13.39 27.37 -18.84
CA LEU A 14 -13.33 25.91 -18.90
C LEU A 14 -11.89 25.38 -18.90
N ILE A 15 -11.00 26.00 -19.67
CA ILE A 15 -9.57 25.59 -19.73
C ILE A 15 -8.90 25.81 -18.37
N THR A 16 -9.09 27.00 -17.77
CA THR A 16 -8.48 27.32 -16.46
C THR A 16 -9.01 26.39 -15.36
N GLY A 17 -10.31 26.08 -15.38
CA GLY A 17 -10.93 25.12 -14.46
C GLY A 17 -10.31 23.72 -14.56
N HIS A 18 -10.13 23.20 -15.78
CA HIS A 18 -9.53 21.89 -15.99
C HIS A 18 -8.06 21.82 -15.54
N VAL A 19 -7.28 22.89 -15.76
CA VAL A 19 -5.87 22.95 -15.35
C VAL A 19 -5.74 22.98 -13.83
N VAL A 20 -6.54 23.81 -13.15
CA VAL A 20 -6.53 23.89 -11.68
C VAL A 20 -6.95 22.56 -11.06
N GLU A 21 -7.97 21.90 -11.61
CA GLU A 21 -8.43 20.60 -11.13
C GLU A 21 -7.35 19.52 -11.30
N SER A 22 -6.71 19.47 -12.47
CA SER A 22 -5.63 18.52 -12.74
C SER A 22 -4.43 18.72 -11.80
N GLN A 23 -4.09 19.98 -11.50
CA GLN A 23 -3.02 20.31 -10.55
C GLN A 23 -3.38 19.92 -9.11
N ARG A 24 -4.63 20.13 -8.69
CA ARG A 24 -5.12 19.70 -7.37
C ARG A 24 -5.05 18.18 -7.22
N MET A 25 -5.53 17.44 -8.21
CA MET A 25 -5.49 15.98 -8.26
C MET A 25 -4.04 15.45 -8.16
N GLN A 26 -3.12 16.04 -8.92
CA GLN A 26 -1.70 15.66 -8.86
C GLN A 26 -1.05 16.01 -7.51
N THR A 27 -1.36 17.18 -6.96
CA THR A 27 -0.83 17.60 -5.65
C THR A 27 -1.33 16.66 -4.57
N GLN A 28 -2.62 16.33 -4.59
CA GLN A 28 -3.24 15.41 -3.65
C GLN A 28 -2.63 14.01 -3.75
N ALA A 29 -2.43 13.48 -4.96
CA ALA A 29 -1.76 12.18 -5.18
C ALA A 29 -0.31 12.17 -4.66
N ARG A 30 0.43 13.27 -4.86
CA ARG A 30 1.80 13.44 -4.32
C ARG A 30 1.81 13.50 -2.80
N THR A 31 0.90 14.25 -2.18
CA THR A 31 0.77 14.34 -0.73
C THR A 31 0.41 12.98 -0.12
N GLN A 32 -0.56 12.26 -0.71
CA GLN A 32 -0.95 10.91 -0.29
C GLN A 32 0.23 9.94 -0.33
N THR A 33 0.98 9.93 -1.44
CA THR A 33 2.18 9.12 -1.58
C THR A 33 3.25 9.48 -0.55
N ALA A 34 3.44 10.78 -0.27
CA ALA A 34 4.38 11.23 0.76
C ALA A 34 3.98 10.74 2.16
N THR A 35 2.68 10.80 2.50
CA THR A 35 2.18 10.33 3.80
C THR A 35 2.21 8.81 3.94
N ALA A 36 2.03 8.07 2.85
CA ALA A 36 2.01 6.61 2.85
C ALA A 36 3.39 5.98 2.61
N ARG A 37 4.42 6.79 2.33
CA ARG A 37 5.79 6.32 2.12
C ARG A 37 6.38 5.67 3.37
N VAL A 38 6.26 6.33 4.53
CA VAL A 38 6.79 5.82 5.81
C VAL A 38 6.17 4.46 6.17
N PRO A 39 4.84 4.27 6.19
CA PRO A 39 4.27 2.98 6.51
C PRO A 39 4.61 1.89 5.48
N ALA A 40 4.73 2.24 4.20
CA ALA A 40 5.21 1.29 3.19
C ALA A 40 6.67 0.86 3.43
N GLN A 41 7.56 1.79 3.78
CA GLN A 41 8.94 1.49 4.15
C GLN A 41 9.00 0.58 5.38
N GLN A 42 8.17 0.83 6.39
CA GLN A 42 8.11 0.00 7.59
C GLN A 42 7.58 -1.41 7.30
N MET A 43 6.58 -1.56 6.42
CA MET A 43 6.09 -2.88 5.99
C MET A 43 7.19 -3.69 5.29
N LEU A 44 7.88 -3.08 4.32
CA LEU A 44 8.96 -3.74 3.58
C LEU A 44 10.19 -4.02 4.47
N GLY A 45 10.54 -3.10 5.36
CA GLY A 45 11.62 -3.27 6.33
C GLY A 45 11.34 -4.39 7.33
N LEU A 46 10.10 -4.46 7.84
CA LEU A 46 9.66 -5.56 8.70
C LEU A 46 9.72 -6.89 7.96
N ALA A 47 9.23 -6.94 6.71
CA ALA A 47 9.31 -8.14 5.89
C ALA A 47 10.76 -8.60 5.67
N ALA A 48 11.67 -7.67 5.34
CA ALA A 48 13.07 -7.97 5.16
C ALA A 48 13.72 -8.52 6.44
N ALA A 49 13.46 -7.89 7.60
CA ALA A 49 13.99 -8.34 8.88
C ALA A 49 13.47 -9.73 9.27
N ILE A 50 12.20 -10.02 9.03
CA ILE A 50 11.63 -11.35 9.28
C ILE A 50 12.26 -12.38 8.35
N ASN A 51 12.41 -12.07 7.07
CA ASN A 51 13.01 -12.98 6.11
C ASN A 51 14.48 -13.30 6.42
N ASP A 52 15.25 -12.29 6.84
CA ASP A 52 16.61 -12.47 7.32
C ASP A 52 16.65 -13.38 8.55
N TRP A 53 15.80 -13.13 9.56
CA TRP A 53 15.69 -13.97 10.74
C TRP A 53 15.28 -15.42 10.41
N ARG A 54 14.34 -15.61 9.47
CA ARG A 54 13.86 -16.94 9.03
C ARG A 54 14.94 -17.77 8.35
N HIS A 55 16.02 -17.15 7.85
CA HIS A 55 17.12 -17.87 7.22
C HIS A 55 17.72 -18.92 8.16
N ASP A 56 17.95 -18.54 9.41
CA ASP A 56 18.51 -19.42 10.45
C ASP A 56 17.44 -20.04 11.36
N HIS A 57 16.19 -19.58 11.24
CA HIS A 57 15.08 -20.00 12.10
C HIS A 57 13.86 -20.44 11.27
N PRO A 58 13.85 -21.70 10.79
CA PRO A 58 12.73 -22.23 10.03
C PRO A 58 11.44 -22.19 10.85
N LEU A 59 10.44 -21.45 10.37
CA LEU A 59 9.14 -21.31 11.00
C LEU A 59 8.06 -21.42 9.95
N ARG A 60 7.18 -22.42 10.03
CA ARG A 60 6.13 -22.64 9.02
C ARG A 60 4.83 -21.89 9.31
N ASP A 61 4.51 -21.71 10.58
CA ASP A 61 3.29 -21.05 11.04
C ASP A 61 3.58 -20.34 12.36
N GLY A 62 3.11 -19.11 12.50
CA GLY A 62 3.26 -18.35 13.74
C GLY A 62 3.62 -16.89 13.52
N GLU A 63 4.07 -16.26 14.59
CA GLU A 63 4.46 -14.86 14.61
C GLU A 63 5.89 -14.75 15.12
N VAL A 64 6.71 -13.93 14.46
CA VAL A 64 8.08 -13.66 14.91
C VAL A 64 8.03 -12.50 15.90
N PRO A 65 8.50 -12.67 17.15
CA PRO A 65 8.50 -11.58 18.11
C PRO A 65 9.41 -10.46 17.63
N LEU A 66 8.93 -9.20 17.66
CA LEU A 66 9.71 -8.04 17.19
C LEU A 66 11.04 -7.88 17.93
N SER A 67 11.13 -8.35 19.19
CA SER A 67 12.36 -8.35 19.97
C SER A 67 13.45 -9.30 19.45
N ALA A 68 13.10 -10.27 18.61
CA ALA A 68 14.06 -11.15 17.95
C ALA A 68 14.60 -10.57 16.63
N LEU A 69 14.04 -9.45 16.15
CA LEU A 69 14.42 -8.84 14.89
C LEU A 69 15.42 -7.70 15.12
N ALA A 70 16.44 -7.62 14.25
CA ALA A 70 17.43 -6.54 14.27
C ALA A 70 16.89 -5.25 13.61
N LEU A 71 15.81 -4.70 14.18
CA LEU A 71 15.15 -3.49 13.67
C LEU A 71 15.83 -2.23 14.21
N VAL A 72 16.03 -1.23 13.35
CA VAL A 72 16.55 0.09 13.74
C VAL A 72 15.57 0.84 14.66
N SER A 73 14.26 0.63 14.45
CA SER A 73 13.19 1.14 15.31
C SER A 73 11.96 0.24 15.23
N PRO A 74 11.10 0.22 16.27
CA PRO A 74 9.84 -0.52 16.21
C PRO A 74 8.93 -0.01 15.07
N PRO A 75 8.29 -0.91 14.30
CA PRO A 75 7.32 -0.51 13.29
C PRO A 75 6.08 0.13 13.94
N ASP A 76 5.32 0.88 13.14
CA ASP A 76 3.99 1.35 13.51
C ASP A 76 3.12 0.17 13.99
N GLY A 77 2.51 0.28 15.17
CA GLY A 77 1.72 -0.79 15.79
C GLY A 77 0.45 -1.19 15.03
N ARG A 78 0.09 -0.46 13.97
CA ARG A 78 -0.96 -0.82 13.00
C ARG A 78 -0.47 -1.74 11.89
N ILE A 79 0.83 -2.00 11.82
CA ILE A 79 1.44 -2.96 10.91
C ILE A 79 1.50 -4.29 11.64
N HIS A 80 0.87 -5.30 11.05
CA HIS A 80 0.80 -6.65 11.58
C HIS A 80 1.55 -7.60 10.66
N HIS A 81 2.04 -8.71 11.22
CA HIS A 81 2.65 -9.77 10.44
C HIS A 81 2.30 -11.15 10.98
N ARG A 82 2.34 -12.14 10.10
CA ARG A 82 2.18 -13.55 10.46
C ARG A 82 2.73 -14.43 9.35
N ILE A 83 3.30 -15.56 9.74
CA ILE A 83 3.66 -16.63 8.82
C ILE A 83 2.53 -17.65 8.86
N VAL A 84 1.99 -18.00 7.69
CA VAL A 84 0.98 -19.04 7.52
C VAL A 84 1.32 -19.88 6.30
N SER A 85 1.44 -21.20 6.48
CA SER A 85 1.82 -22.13 5.42
C SER A 85 3.10 -21.70 4.69
N ASP A 86 4.12 -21.37 5.48
CA ASP A 86 5.45 -20.91 5.06
C ASP A 86 5.51 -19.53 4.38
N ARG A 87 4.37 -18.86 4.25
CA ARG A 87 4.24 -17.56 3.60
C ARG A 87 4.18 -16.44 4.62
N LEU A 88 4.97 -15.39 4.41
CA LEU A 88 4.94 -14.21 5.25
C LEU A 88 3.87 -13.24 4.76
N TRP A 89 2.94 -12.92 5.65
CA TRP A 89 1.92 -11.90 5.49
C TRP A 89 2.33 -10.68 6.31
N VAL A 90 2.37 -9.51 5.68
CA VAL A 90 2.52 -8.21 6.37
C VAL A 90 1.39 -7.31 5.92
N TRP A 91 0.59 -6.78 6.84
CA TRP A 91 -0.60 -6.03 6.48
C TRP A 91 -0.89 -4.85 7.40
N ARG A 92 -1.72 -3.95 6.89
CA ARG A 92 -2.34 -2.83 7.63
C ARG A 92 -3.57 -2.35 6.87
N ALA A 93 -4.44 -1.61 7.56
CA ALA A 93 -5.55 -0.90 6.91
C ALA A 93 -5.04 0.01 5.79
N ASP A 94 -5.74 0.01 4.65
CA ASP A 94 -5.40 0.86 3.51
C ASP A 94 -5.45 2.34 3.91
N THR A 95 -4.49 3.09 3.37
CA THR A 95 -4.46 4.54 3.44
C THR A 95 -4.10 5.08 2.07
N PRO A 96 -4.70 6.20 1.62
CA PRO A 96 -4.44 6.73 0.28
C PRO A 96 -2.94 6.83 -0.02
N GLY A 97 -2.51 6.19 -1.11
CA GLY A 97 -1.11 6.14 -1.53
C GLY A 97 -0.26 4.98 -0.98
N LEU A 98 -0.81 4.09 -0.15
CA LEU A 98 -0.06 2.98 0.43
C LEU A 98 0.35 1.94 -0.62
N VAL A 99 -0.60 1.47 -1.42
CA VAL A 99 -0.34 0.53 -2.52
C VAL A 99 0.69 1.10 -3.50
N SER A 100 0.53 2.36 -3.92
CA SER A 100 1.48 3.00 -4.84
C SER A 100 2.88 3.15 -4.22
N SER A 101 2.95 3.47 -2.92
CA SER A 101 4.23 3.58 -2.20
C SER A 101 4.92 2.22 -2.06
N LEU A 102 4.19 1.15 -1.73
CA LEU A 102 4.74 -0.21 -1.66
C LEU A 102 5.32 -0.65 -3.01
N ARG A 103 4.60 -0.40 -4.11
CA ARG A 103 5.10 -0.70 -5.46
C ARG A 103 6.32 0.12 -5.80
N MET A 104 6.30 1.42 -5.54
CA MET A 104 7.42 2.30 -5.84
C MET A 104 8.68 1.91 -5.06
N LEU A 105 8.55 1.58 -3.78
CA LEU A 105 9.68 1.23 -2.92
C LEU A 105 10.22 -0.18 -3.15
N SER A 106 9.46 -1.04 -3.81
CA SER A 106 9.87 -2.40 -4.17
C SER A 106 10.24 -2.53 -5.65
N ASP A 107 10.33 -1.42 -6.39
CA ASP A 107 10.48 -1.41 -7.84
C ASP A 107 9.47 -2.31 -8.58
N GLY A 108 8.26 -2.43 -8.01
CA GLY A 108 7.17 -3.25 -8.52
C GLY A 108 7.28 -4.74 -8.26
N SER A 109 8.32 -5.21 -7.58
CA SER A 109 8.54 -6.63 -7.28
C SER A 109 7.70 -7.18 -6.12
N ALA A 110 7.17 -6.31 -5.26
CA ALA A 110 6.35 -6.73 -4.14
C ALA A 110 5.01 -7.33 -4.60
N LEU A 111 4.68 -8.52 -4.10
CA LEU A 111 3.34 -9.08 -4.24
C LEU A 111 2.40 -8.37 -3.26
N VAL A 112 1.74 -7.34 -3.77
CA VAL A 112 0.78 -6.52 -3.01
C VAL A 112 -0.63 -6.84 -3.46
N GLY A 113 -1.53 -7.04 -2.50
CA GLY A 113 -2.96 -7.19 -2.75
C GLY A 113 -3.80 -6.41 -1.73
N THR A 114 -5.09 -6.30 -2.01
CA THR A 114 -6.07 -5.72 -1.10
C THR A 114 -7.10 -6.76 -0.71
N VAL A 115 -7.58 -6.69 0.53
CA VAL A 115 -8.60 -7.60 1.02
C VAL A 115 -9.97 -7.02 0.70
N SER A 116 -10.74 -7.71 -0.12
CA SER A 116 -12.09 -7.30 -0.54
C SER A 116 -13.05 -8.48 -0.48
N GLY A 117 -14.17 -8.31 0.21
CA GLY A 117 -15.16 -9.37 0.42
C GLY A 117 -14.59 -10.58 1.16
N GLY A 118 -13.62 -10.36 2.06
CA GLY A 118 -12.94 -11.43 2.80
C GLY A 118 -11.97 -12.27 1.96
N ARG A 119 -11.54 -11.76 0.79
CA ARG A 119 -10.59 -12.44 -0.09
C ARG A 119 -9.44 -11.50 -0.43
N LEU A 120 -8.23 -12.04 -0.49
CA LEU A 120 -7.08 -11.29 -0.99
C LEU A 120 -7.16 -11.22 -2.51
N VAL A 121 -7.15 -10.00 -3.04
CA VAL A 121 -7.23 -9.69 -4.47
C VAL A 121 -5.95 -8.98 -4.88
N TRP A 122 -5.27 -9.48 -5.91
CA TRP A 122 -4.11 -8.82 -6.49
C TRP A 122 -4.47 -7.50 -7.17
N LEU A 123 -3.47 -6.64 -7.40
CA LEU A 123 -3.67 -5.38 -8.14
C LEU A 123 -4.15 -5.59 -9.59
N SER A 124 -4.00 -6.81 -10.13
CA SER A 124 -4.60 -7.21 -11.41
C SER A 124 -6.11 -7.46 -11.34
N GLY A 125 -6.71 -7.46 -10.15
CA GLY A 125 -8.10 -7.87 -9.90
C GLY A 125 -8.27 -9.38 -9.72
N THR A 126 -7.19 -10.16 -9.75
CA THR A 126 -7.23 -11.61 -9.60
C THR A 126 -7.34 -12.00 -8.13
N ASP A 127 -8.34 -12.81 -7.79
CA ASP A 127 -8.42 -13.46 -6.48
C ASP A 127 -7.29 -14.47 -6.32
N THR A 128 -6.59 -14.41 -5.19
CA THR A 128 -5.47 -15.31 -4.88
C THR A 128 -5.91 -16.72 -4.51
N GLY A 129 -7.14 -16.90 -4.04
CA GLY A 129 -7.63 -18.16 -3.45
C GLY A 129 -6.94 -18.56 -2.15
N LEU A 130 -6.08 -17.70 -1.58
CA LEU A 130 -5.39 -17.97 -0.31
C LEU A 130 -6.31 -17.73 0.88
N ALA A 131 -6.24 -18.60 1.88
CA ALA A 131 -6.93 -18.40 3.15
C ALA A 131 -6.29 -17.24 3.92
N LEU A 132 -7.10 -16.30 4.39
CA LEU A 132 -6.63 -15.14 5.14
C LEU A 132 -6.18 -15.56 6.55
N PRO A 133 -4.99 -15.10 7.02
CA PRO A 133 -4.60 -15.24 8.41
C PRO A 133 -5.58 -14.56 9.38
N PRO A 134 -5.68 -15.04 10.64
CA PRO A 134 -6.43 -14.35 11.67
C PRO A 134 -5.92 -12.92 11.88
N GLY A 135 -6.85 -11.95 11.93
CA GLY A 135 -6.56 -10.54 12.13
C GLY A 135 -6.45 -9.71 10.84
N VAL A 136 -6.48 -10.36 9.66
CA VAL A 136 -6.59 -9.66 8.37
C VAL A 136 -8.07 -9.32 8.13
N ASN A 137 -8.34 -8.04 7.86
CA ASN A 137 -9.68 -7.49 7.70
C ASN A 137 -9.93 -6.98 6.28
N ASN A 138 -11.22 -6.83 5.95
CA ASN A 138 -11.63 -6.18 4.72
C ASN A 138 -11.12 -4.73 4.65
N GLY A 139 -10.49 -4.34 3.54
CA GLY A 139 -9.85 -3.04 3.37
C GLY A 139 -8.37 -3.00 3.79
N ASP A 140 -7.79 -4.12 4.24
CA ASP A 140 -6.35 -4.18 4.47
C ASP A 140 -5.56 -4.29 3.17
N VAL A 141 -4.41 -3.61 3.13
CA VAL A 141 -3.36 -3.83 2.13
C VAL A 141 -2.38 -4.86 2.68
N VAL A 142 -2.13 -5.89 1.88
CA VAL A 142 -1.28 -7.02 2.24
C VAL A 142 -0.06 -7.03 1.32
N TYR A 143 1.12 -7.06 1.93
CA TYR A 143 2.36 -7.51 1.31
C TYR A 143 2.53 -9.00 1.60
N LEU A 144 2.84 -9.76 0.57
CA LEU A 144 2.99 -11.21 0.64
C LEU A 144 4.39 -11.63 0.16
N ASN A 145 5.06 -12.49 0.92
CA ASN A 145 6.32 -13.12 0.53
C ASN A 145 6.20 -14.63 0.67
#